data_AF-A0AB39BV25-F1
#
_entry.id   AF-A0AB39BV25-F1
#
_cell.length_a   1.000
_cell.length_b   1.000
_cell.length_c   1.000
_cell.angle_alpha   90.00
_cell.angle_beta   90.00
_cell.angle_gamma   90.00
#
_symmetry.space_group_name_H-M   'P 1'
#
loop_
_entity.id
_entity.type
_entity.pdbx_description
1 polymer ?
#
loop_
_entity_poly.entity_id
_entity_poly.type
_entity_poly.pdbx_seq_one_letter_code
_entity_poly.pdbx_strand_id
1 'polypeptide(L)'
;MLYFVIGFLYLSLILFSSIRVAKKEGIHRGFLFFFIQFSSATLVFHEFISYNFFLFGILCGVASIIGYALTLNSHPKRLGALGLCLVGYYAFVYFTPNFIPEPTYTLSDLEEAYETLQQQILHEDYVSADEAFREISSTSTYISFMELEIERSQNHLSRLLAPDTHIDKGQQKKLKAIRNKYKMLVENFVDEAMNEVFEARDGLFLFEEVNEEECYQLDDLTICQTEERYQINLEEEVNVSRMGISRYSLFDSYYLIQGVDEQYYIKLGNSYTFQENQLQSDYDGTPYTISGRISWYLY
;
A
#
# COMPACT_ATOMS: atom_id res chain seq x y z
N MET A 1 -6.86 10.01 16.64
CA MET A 1 -6.30 9.18 17.73
C MET A 1 -6.40 9.83 19.12
N LEU A 2 -5.80 11.02 19.36
CA LEU A 2 -5.78 11.66 20.69
C LEU A 2 -7.18 11.90 21.30
N TYR A 3 -8.12 12.43 20.53
CA TYR A 3 -9.50 12.69 20.99
C TYR A 3 -10.29 11.42 21.31
N PHE A 4 -9.98 10.30 20.64
CA PHE A 4 -10.57 8.99 20.91
C PHE A 4 -10.06 8.44 22.25
N VAL A 5 -8.75 8.55 22.51
CA VAL A 5 -8.13 8.17 23.78
C VAL A 5 -8.67 9.02 24.94
N ILE A 6 -8.80 10.34 24.73
CA ILE A 6 -9.37 11.25 25.74
C ILE A 6 -10.85 10.92 26.02
N GLY A 7 -11.66 10.72 24.98
CA GLY A 7 -13.07 10.34 25.12
C GLY A 7 -13.27 9.03 25.91
N PHE A 8 -12.41 8.04 25.66
CA PHE A 8 -12.45 6.75 26.36
C PHE A 8 -11.93 6.80 27.80
N LEU A 9 -10.94 7.65 28.08
CA LEU A 9 -10.49 7.96 29.45
C LEU A 9 -11.61 8.62 30.27
N TYR A 10 -12.35 9.55 29.66
CA TYR A 10 -13.53 10.15 30.29
C TYR A 10 -14.64 9.13 30.54
N LEU A 11 -14.95 8.25 29.57
CA LEU A 11 -15.91 7.16 29.75
C LEU A 11 -15.49 6.21 30.89
N SER A 12 -14.20 5.89 30.98
CA SER A 12 -13.59 5.08 32.03
C SER A 12 -13.69 5.72 33.42
N LEU A 13 -13.48 7.03 33.51
CA LEU A 13 -13.67 7.83 34.74
C LEU A 13 -15.14 7.91 35.16
N ILE A 14 -16.06 8.02 34.20
CA ILE A 14 -17.51 8.00 34.43
C ILE A 14 -17.94 6.62 34.96
N LEU A 15 -17.44 5.53 34.37
CA LEU A 15 -17.67 4.18 34.88
C LEU A 15 -17.09 3.98 36.29
N PHE A 16 -15.88 4.49 36.57
CA PHE A 16 -15.27 4.46 37.91
C PHE A 16 -16.11 5.19 38.97
N SER A 17 -16.60 6.38 38.66
CA SER A 17 -17.42 7.18 39.59
C SER A 17 -18.76 6.51 39.90
N SER A 18 -19.35 5.79 38.94
CA SER A 18 -20.58 5.02 39.15
C SER A 18 -20.41 3.78 40.05
N ILE A 19 -19.24 3.14 40.04
CA ILE A 19 -18.94 1.94 40.85
C ILE A 19 -18.67 2.29 42.32
N ARG A 20 -18.10 3.48 42.60
CA ARG A 20 -17.68 3.91 43.95
C ARG A 20 -18.86 4.22 44.90
N VAL A 21 -20.07 4.43 44.37
CA VAL A 21 -21.24 4.88 45.15
C VAL A 21 -21.96 3.74 45.88
N ALA A 22 -21.69 2.47 45.58
CA ALA A 22 -22.40 1.33 46.19
C ALA A 22 -21.50 0.51 47.14
N LYS A 23 -21.85 0.51 48.44
CA LYS A 23 -21.14 -0.12 49.59
C LYS A 23 -20.88 -1.64 49.45
N LYS A 24 -19.78 -2.07 50.11
CA LYS A 24 -19.45 -3.41 50.65
C LYS A 24 -19.35 -4.62 49.69
N GLU A 25 -18.71 -4.47 48.52
CA GLU A 25 -18.20 -5.61 47.71
C GLU A 25 -16.87 -5.24 46.99
N GLY A 26 -15.96 -4.59 47.73
CA GLY A 26 -14.86 -3.81 47.15
C GLY A 26 -13.85 -4.57 46.28
N ILE A 27 -13.60 -5.86 46.57
CA ILE A 27 -12.59 -6.64 45.86
C ILE A 27 -13.12 -7.05 44.46
N HIS A 28 -14.30 -7.65 44.38
CA HIS A 28 -14.88 -8.11 43.11
C HIS A 28 -15.10 -6.95 42.13
N ARG A 29 -15.56 -5.78 42.61
CA ARG A 29 -15.76 -4.60 41.76
C ARG A 29 -14.45 -3.94 41.34
N GLY A 30 -13.40 -4.03 42.16
CA GLY A 30 -12.04 -3.64 41.78
C GLY A 30 -11.47 -4.52 40.66
N PHE A 31 -11.71 -5.83 40.72
CA PHE A 31 -11.33 -6.77 39.64
C PHE A 31 -12.06 -6.47 38.31
N LEU A 32 -13.37 -6.20 38.35
CA LEU A 32 -14.12 -5.80 37.15
C LEU A 32 -13.59 -4.49 36.56
N PHE A 33 -13.26 -3.51 37.39
CA PHE A 33 -12.64 -2.27 36.93
C PHE A 33 -11.29 -2.51 36.28
N PHE A 34 -10.42 -3.34 36.90
CA PHE A 34 -9.11 -3.67 36.33
C PHE A 34 -9.25 -4.34 34.95
N PHE A 35 -10.18 -5.28 34.79
CA PHE A 35 -10.42 -5.93 33.51
C PHE A 35 -10.98 -4.98 32.44
N ILE A 36 -11.83 -4.01 32.80
CA ILE A 36 -12.25 -2.94 31.88
C ILE A 36 -11.06 -2.08 31.47
N GLN A 37 -10.22 -1.65 32.42
CA GLN A 37 -9.04 -0.84 32.10
C GLN A 37 -8.04 -1.60 31.24
N PHE A 38 -7.84 -2.89 31.52
CA PHE A 38 -6.98 -3.77 30.73
C PHE A 38 -7.52 -3.96 29.31
N SER A 39 -8.84 -4.17 29.16
CA SER A 39 -9.49 -4.24 27.85
C SER A 39 -9.37 -2.94 27.05
N SER A 40 -9.60 -1.79 27.70
CA SER A 40 -9.42 -0.48 27.07
C SER A 40 -7.96 -0.23 26.66
N ALA A 41 -7.00 -0.57 27.51
CA ALA A 41 -5.58 -0.43 27.21
C ALA A 41 -5.17 -1.31 26.02
N THR A 42 -5.64 -2.56 25.97
CA THR A 42 -5.34 -3.46 24.85
C THR A 42 -5.95 -3.00 23.53
N LEU A 43 -7.12 -2.35 23.55
CA LEU A 43 -7.70 -1.69 22.37
C LEU A 43 -6.89 -0.48 21.91
N VAL A 44 -6.27 0.29 22.81
CA VAL A 44 -5.45 1.46 22.44
C VAL A 44 -4.06 1.05 21.95
N PHE A 45 -3.44 0.09 22.61
CA PHE A 45 -2.09 -0.38 22.30
C PHE A 45 -2.09 -1.61 21.39
N HIS A 46 -3.17 -1.86 20.65
CA HIS A 46 -3.35 -3.10 19.91
C HIS A 46 -2.21 -3.36 18.92
N GLU A 47 -1.67 -2.34 18.26
CA GLU A 47 -0.54 -2.47 17.31
C GLU A 47 0.79 -2.88 17.96
N PHE A 48 0.96 -2.66 19.28
CA PHE A 48 2.23 -2.87 19.99
C PHE A 48 2.26 -4.17 20.81
N ILE A 49 1.15 -4.89 20.90
CA ILE A 49 1.02 -6.14 21.67
C ILE A 49 0.92 -7.33 20.72
N SER A 50 0.97 -8.56 21.25
CA SER A 50 0.67 -9.75 20.42
C SER A 50 -0.84 -9.89 20.22
N TYR A 51 -1.27 -10.50 19.10
CA TYR A 51 -2.69 -10.77 18.85
C TYR A 51 -3.34 -11.61 19.96
N ASN A 52 -2.61 -12.58 20.52
CA ASN A 52 -3.11 -13.38 21.66
C ASN A 52 -3.35 -12.51 22.91
N PHE A 53 -2.47 -11.54 23.18
CA PHE A 53 -2.63 -10.60 24.29
C PHE A 53 -3.78 -9.61 24.03
N PHE A 54 -3.96 -9.19 22.78
CA PHE A 54 -5.11 -8.41 22.35
C PHE A 54 -6.43 -9.18 22.58
N LEU A 55 -6.53 -10.43 22.12
CA LEU A 55 -7.71 -11.29 22.35
C LEU A 55 -8.00 -11.49 23.85
N PHE A 56 -6.96 -11.70 24.65
CA PHE A 56 -7.11 -11.77 26.11
C PHE A 56 -7.69 -10.47 26.69
N GLY A 57 -7.23 -9.32 26.21
CA GLY A 57 -7.78 -8.02 26.56
C GLY A 57 -9.25 -7.85 26.19
N ILE A 58 -9.65 -8.27 24.99
CA ILE A 58 -11.07 -8.28 24.58
C ILE A 58 -11.90 -9.19 25.50
N LEU A 59 -11.39 -10.40 25.79
CA LEU A 59 -12.04 -11.35 26.71
C LEU A 59 -12.21 -10.76 28.12
N CYS A 60 -11.21 -10.03 28.64
CA CYS A 60 -11.35 -9.30 29.92
C CYS A 60 -12.50 -8.29 29.88
N GLY A 61 -12.67 -7.56 28.76
CA GLY A 61 -13.79 -6.63 28.57
C GLY A 61 -15.14 -7.33 28.61
N VAL A 62 -15.29 -8.42 27.84
CA VAL A 62 -16.51 -9.24 27.80
C VAL A 62 -16.83 -9.82 29.19
N ALA A 63 -15.83 -10.41 29.86
CA ALA A 63 -15.98 -10.98 31.20
C ALA A 63 -16.38 -9.92 32.23
N SER A 64 -15.90 -8.68 32.08
CA SER A 64 -16.26 -7.57 32.96
C SER A 64 -17.71 -7.14 32.80
N ILE A 65 -18.19 -7.09 31.56
CA ILE A 65 -19.56 -6.71 31.24
C ILE A 65 -20.54 -7.76 31.80
N ILE A 66 -20.25 -9.05 31.57
CA ILE A 66 -21.05 -10.16 32.12
C ILE A 66 -20.99 -10.16 33.66
N GLY A 67 -19.78 -10.03 34.23
CA GLY A 67 -19.59 -9.97 35.67
C GLY A 67 -20.35 -8.81 36.32
N TYR A 68 -20.31 -7.63 35.72
CA TYR A 68 -21.09 -6.48 36.17
C TYR A 68 -22.59 -6.78 36.14
N ALA A 69 -23.10 -7.33 35.02
CA ALA A 69 -24.51 -7.69 34.91
C ALA A 69 -24.96 -8.64 36.03
N LEU A 70 -24.14 -9.64 36.38
CA LEU A 70 -24.44 -10.61 37.44
C LEU A 70 -24.38 -10.04 38.87
N THR A 71 -23.58 -9.00 39.12
CA THR A 71 -23.49 -8.33 40.44
C THR A 71 -24.69 -7.44 40.79
N LEU A 72 -25.65 -7.27 39.88
CA LEU A 72 -26.83 -6.45 40.15
C LEU A 72 -27.81 -7.19 41.08
N ASN A 73 -28.16 -6.54 42.20
CA ASN A 73 -28.96 -7.13 43.29
C ASN A 73 -30.43 -7.43 42.92
N SER A 74 -31.00 -6.74 41.94
CA SER A 74 -32.40 -6.94 41.55
C SER A 74 -32.50 -7.67 40.20
N HIS A 75 -33.26 -8.76 40.18
CA HIS A 75 -33.58 -9.54 38.98
C HIS A 75 -33.94 -8.69 37.73
N PRO A 76 -34.82 -7.66 37.81
CA PRO A 76 -35.12 -6.81 36.64
C PRO A 76 -33.92 -6.01 36.11
N LYS A 77 -33.04 -5.51 36.98
CA LYS A 77 -31.80 -4.82 36.54
C LYS A 77 -30.80 -5.79 35.92
N ARG A 78 -30.73 -7.03 36.43
CA ARG A 78 -29.89 -8.11 35.89
C ARG A 78 -30.31 -8.46 34.45
N LEU A 79 -31.62 -8.68 34.25
CA LEU A 79 -32.21 -8.90 32.93
C LEU A 79 -32.03 -7.71 32.00
N GLY A 80 -32.20 -6.48 32.49
CA GLY A 80 -31.98 -5.26 31.70
C GLY A 80 -30.54 -5.12 31.22
N ALA A 81 -29.56 -5.40 32.09
CA ALA A 81 -28.13 -5.37 31.72
C ALA A 81 -27.77 -6.47 30.70
N LEU A 82 -28.25 -7.70 30.90
CA LEU A 82 -28.06 -8.78 29.93
C LEU A 82 -28.75 -8.47 28.59
N GLY A 83 -29.95 -7.89 28.62
CA GLY A 83 -30.65 -7.41 27.45
C GLY A 83 -29.87 -6.34 26.68
N LEU A 84 -29.29 -5.36 27.39
CA LEU A 84 -28.38 -4.37 26.78
C LEU A 84 -27.13 -5.01 26.17
N CYS A 85 -26.57 -6.06 26.79
CA CYS A 85 -25.45 -6.80 26.22
C CYS A 85 -25.84 -7.52 24.92
N LEU A 86 -27.03 -8.13 24.88
CA LEU A 86 -27.57 -8.79 23.68
C LEU A 86 -27.85 -7.78 22.57
N VAL A 87 -28.42 -6.62 22.90
CA VAL A 87 -28.64 -5.52 21.95
C VAL A 87 -27.30 -4.97 21.45
N GLY A 88 -26.33 -4.79 22.34
CA GLY A 88 -24.97 -4.36 21.98
C GLY A 88 -24.25 -5.37 21.09
N TYR A 89 -24.39 -6.67 21.37
CA TYR A 89 -23.87 -7.74 20.52
C TYR A 89 -24.57 -7.76 19.14
N TYR A 90 -25.89 -7.64 19.11
CA TYR A 90 -26.65 -7.58 17.86
C TYR A 90 -26.27 -6.34 17.03
N ALA A 91 -26.16 -5.17 17.68
CA ALA A 91 -25.68 -3.95 17.05
C ALA A 91 -24.24 -4.12 16.56
N PHE A 92 -23.35 -4.72 17.34
CA PHE A 92 -21.99 -5.02 16.91
C PHE A 92 -22.02 -5.89 15.65
N VAL A 93 -22.69 -7.05 15.65
CA VAL A 93 -22.78 -7.95 14.48
C VAL A 93 -23.40 -7.24 13.27
N TYR A 94 -24.46 -6.46 13.47
CA TYR A 94 -25.17 -5.77 12.39
C TYR A 94 -24.41 -4.56 11.81
N PHE A 95 -23.65 -3.84 12.64
CA PHE A 95 -22.89 -2.66 12.22
C PHE A 95 -21.42 -2.95 11.91
N THR A 96 -20.89 -4.12 12.27
CA THR A 96 -19.51 -4.54 11.92
C THR A 96 -19.19 -4.34 10.43
N PRO A 97 -20.08 -4.66 9.47
CA PRO A 97 -19.83 -4.41 8.05
C PRO A 97 -19.58 -2.93 7.72
N ASN A 98 -20.14 -1.98 8.48
CA ASN A 98 -19.93 -0.54 8.27
C ASN A 98 -18.66 0.00 8.95
N PHE A 99 -18.02 -0.79 9.84
CA PHE A 99 -16.78 -0.42 10.51
C PHE A 99 -15.54 -1.01 9.83
N ILE A 100 -15.72 -2.04 9.00
CA ILE A 100 -14.69 -2.53 8.09
C ILE A 100 -14.75 -1.63 6.86
N PRO A 101 -13.67 -0.94 6.48
CA PRO A 101 -13.66 -0.21 5.22
C PRO A 101 -13.87 -1.21 4.08
N GLU A 102 -15.00 -1.09 3.40
CA GLU A 102 -15.18 -1.70 2.09
C GLU A 102 -14.45 -0.85 1.05
N PRO A 103 -13.82 -1.47 0.04
CA PRO A 103 -13.73 -2.92 -0.18
C PRO A 103 -12.65 -3.59 0.70
N THR A 104 -12.95 -4.78 1.23
CA THR A 104 -11.94 -5.62 1.88
C THR A 104 -11.53 -6.73 0.91
N TYR A 105 -10.25 -6.80 0.58
CA TYR A 105 -9.70 -7.78 -0.36
C TYR A 105 -9.05 -8.94 0.37
N THR A 106 -9.23 -10.14 -0.17
CA THR A 106 -8.55 -11.36 0.26
C THR A 106 -7.32 -11.62 -0.61
N LEU A 107 -6.48 -12.57 -0.17
CA LEU A 107 -5.39 -13.06 -1.02
C LEU A 107 -5.90 -13.69 -2.32
N SER A 108 -7.08 -14.33 -2.30
CA SER A 108 -7.66 -14.95 -3.50
C SER A 108 -8.03 -13.91 -4.55
N ASP A 109 -8.61 -12.78 -4.13
CA ASP A 109 -8.99 -11.69 -5.04
C ASP A 109 -7.75 -11.10 -5.72
N LEU A 110 -6.66 -10.95 -4.95
CA LEU A 110 -5.38 -10.49 -5.48
C LEU A 110 -4.76 -11.51 -6.44
N GLU A 111 -4.86 -12.81 -6.15
CA GLU A 111 -4.40 -13.89 -7.04
C GLU A 111 -5.15 -13.88 -8.37
N GLU A 112 -6.48 -13.74 -8.34
CA GLU A 112 -7.33 -13.65 -9.52
C GLU A 112 -7.00 -12.41 -10.37
N ALA A 113 -6.76 -11.27 -9.73
CA ALA A 113 -6.36 -10.05 -10.44
C ALA A 113 -5.00 -10.21 -11.13
N TYR A 114 -4.05 -10.87 -10.47
CA TYR A 114 -2.77 -11.20 -11.08
C TYR A 114 -2.90 -12.18 -12.25
N GLU A 115 -3.75 -13.20 -12.13
CA GLU A 115 -4.04 -14.12 -13.23
C GLU A 115 -4.67 -13.38 -14.43
N THR A 116 -5.58 -12.44 -14.16
CA THR A 116 -6.19 -11.58 -15.19
C THR A 116 -5.13 -10.74 -15.90
N LEU A 117 -4.22 -10.11 -15.14
CA LEU A 117 -3.09 -9.35 -15.71
C LEU A 117 -2.22 -10.22 -16.61
N GLN A 118 -1.90 -11.45 -16.17
CA GLN A 118 -1.13 -12.37 -17.01
C GLN A 118 -1.87 -12.79 -18.27
N GLN A 119 -3.19 -13.01 -18.20
CA GLN A 119 -3.97 -13.31 -19.39
C GLN A 119 -3.99 -12.14 -20.37
N GLN A 120 -4.13 -10.91 -19.88
CA GLN A 120 -4.05 -9.70 -20.71
C GLN A 120 -2.71 -9.64 -21.44
N ILE A 121 -1.59 -9.71 -20.71
CA ILE A 121 -0.23 -9.69 -21.28
C ILE A 121 -0.01 -10.81 -22.32
N LEU A 122 -0.48 -12.04 -22.04
CA LEU A 122 -0.24 -13.19 -22.94
C LEU A 122 -1.12 -13.21 -24.20
N HIS A 123 -2.22 -12.44 -24.24
CA HIS A 123 -3.14 -12.41 -25.38
C HIS A 123 -2.96 -11.15 -26.24
N GLU A 124 -1.97 -10.31 -25.95
CA GLU A 124 -1.78 -9.09 -26.71
C GLU A 124 -1.21 -9.38 -28.10
N ASP A 125 -1.87 -8.78 -29.09
CA ASP A 125 -1.36 -8.61 -30.44
C ASP A 125 -1.16 -7.09 -30.60
N TYR A 126 0.08 -6.64 -30.83
CA TYR A 126 0.44 -5.21 -30.86
C TYR A 126 -0.31 -4.37 -31.91
N VAL A 127 -1.14 -5.03 -32.74
CA VAL A 127 -2.11 -4.43 -33.67
C VAL A 127 -3.04 -3.42 -32.99
N SER A 128 -3.34 -3.57 -31.69
CA SER A 128 -4.13 -2.62 -30.89
C SER A 128 -3.45 -2.18 -29.60
N ALA A 129 -2.17 -1.79 -29.68
CA ALA A 129 -1.33 -1.39 -28.54
C ALA A 129 -1.97 -0.38 -27.57
N ASP A 130 -2.80 0.55 -28.07
CA ASP A 130 -3.46 1.56 -27.24
C ASP A 130 -4.46 0.97 -26.22
N GLU A 131 -5.30 0.03 -26.67
CA GLU A 131 -6.32 -0.60 -25.84
C GLU A 131 -5.67 -1.55 -24.83
N ALA A 132 -4.71 -2.33 -25.32
CA ALA A 132 -3.78 -3.17 -24.59
C ALA A 132 -3.13 -2.45 -23.39
N PHE A 133 -2.38 -1.38 -23.67
CA PHE A 133 -1.68 -0.61 -22.64
C PHE A 133 -2.63 -0.01 -21.61
N ARG A 134 -3.82 0.44 -22.05
CA ARG A 134 -4.85 0.97 -21.15
C ARG A 134 -5.37 -0.10 -20.20
N GLU A 135 -5.67 -1.29 -20.72
CA GLU A 135 -6.22 -2.40 -19.95
C GLU A 135 -5.20 -2.91 -18.92
N ILE A 136 -3.97 -3.21 -19.36
CA ILE A 136 -2.87 -3.65 -18.49
C ILE A 136 -2.56 -2.61 -17.41
N SER A 137 -2.53 -1.33 -17.77
CA SER A 137 -2.31 -0.22 -16.82
C SER A 137 -3.40 -0.18 -15.76
N SER A 138 -4.66 -0.26 -16.17
CA SER A 138 -5.81 -0.25 -15.26
C SER A 138 -5.73 -1.43 -14.28
N THR A 139 -5.46 -2.64 -14.78
CA THR A 139 -5.33 -3.84 -13.94
C THR A 139 -4.15 -3.72 -12.98
N SER A 140 -3.00 -3.23 -13.45
CA SER A 140 -1.80 -3.04 -12.61
C SER A 140 -2.03 -2.03 -11.49
N THR A 141 -2.65 -0.88 -11.80
CA THR A 141 -3.02 0.12 -10.78
C THR A 141 -4.03 -0.45 -9.77
N TYR A 142 -5.00 -1.24 -10.24
CA TYR A 142 -5.97 -1.89 -9.37
C TYR A 142 -5.31 -2.91 -8.43
N ILE A 143 -4.37 -3.70 -8.93
CA ILE A 143 -3.53 -4.61 -8.12
C ILE A 143 -2.80 -3.82 -7.02
N SER A 144 -2.11 -2.74 -7.36
CA SER A 144 -1.40 -1.91 -6.36
C SER A 144 -2.35 -1.33 -5.30
N PHE A 145 -3.57 -0.96 -5.69
CA PHE A 145 -4.59 -0.52 -4.74
C PHE A 145 -5.02 -1.66 -3.80
N MET A 146 -5.30 -2.85 -4.32
CA MET A 146 -5.65 -4.02 -3.51
C MET A 146 -4.55 -4.38 -2.53
N GLU A 147 -3.29 -4.33 -2.96
CA GLU A 147 -2.13 -4.59 -2.10
C GLU A 147 -2.04 -3.63 -0.91
N LEU A 148 -2.28 -2.34 -1.15
CA LEU A 148 -2.29 -1.31 -0.11
C LEU A 148 -3.43 -1.54 0.89
N GLU A 149 -4.63 -1.87 0.41
CA GLU A 149 -5.78 -2.13 1.26
C GLU A 149 -5.62 -3.41 2.08
N ILE A 150 -5.05 -4.46 1.47
CA ILE A 150 -4.61 -5.66 2.18
C ILE A 150 -3.64 -5.30 3.29
N GLU A 151 -2.61 -4.49 3.03
CA GLU A 151 -1.62 -4.10 4.03
C GLU A 151 -2.26 -3.30 5.19
N ARG A 152 -3.11 -2.32 4.87
CA ARG A 152 -3.86 -1.53 5.86
C ARG A 152 -4.78 -2.38 6.74
N SER A 153 -5.34 -3.44 6.17
CA SER A 153 -6.21 -4.36 6.90
C SER A 153 -5.46 -5.38 7.77
N GLN A 154 -4.11 -5.41 7.77
CA GLN A 154 -3.32 -6.33 8.62
C GLN A 154 -3.17 -5.86 10.07
N ASN A 155 -4.25 -5.37 10.69
CA ASN A 155 -4.27 -4.97 12.09
C ASN A 155 -5.12 -5.94 12.95
N HIS A 156 -4.97 -5.86 14.27
CA HIS A 156 -5.67 -6.76 15.19
C HIS A 156 -7.19 -6.64 15.17
N LEU A 157 -7.72 -5.44 14.92
CA LEU A 157 -9.15 -5.20 14.87
C LEU A 157 -9.73 -5.83 13.59
N SER A 158 -9.13 -5.57 12.44
CA SER A 158 -9.47 -6.22 11.17
C SER A 158 -9.36 -7.73 11.28
N ARG A 159 -8.31 -8.28 11.90
CA ARG A 159 -8.19 -9.73 12.13
C ARG A 159 -9.30 -10.31 13.03
N LEU A 160 -9.84 -9.52 13.96
CA LEU A 160 -10.95 -9.93 14.81
C LEU A 160 -12.30 -9.90 14.08
N LEU A 161 -12.49 -8.92 13.19
CA LEU A 161 -13.76 -8.64 12.52
C LEU A 161 -13.89 -9.32 11.14
N ALA A 162 -12.77 -9.48 10.43
CA ALA A 162 -12.63 -10.07 9.10
C ALA A 162 -11.40 -11.02 9.11
N PRO A 163 -11.49 -12.18 9.79
CA PRO A 163 -10.36 -13.08 9.95
C PRO A 163 -9.86 -13.70 8.63
N ASP A 164 -10.74 -13.77 7.63
CA ASP A 164 -10.52 -14.25 6.28
C ASP A 164 -9.64 -13.33 5.43
N THR A 165 -9.53 -12.04 5.78
CA THR A 165 -8.68 -11.06 5.09
C THR A 165 -7.29 -10.92 5.72
N HIS A 166 -7.07 -11.60 6.85
CA HIS A 166 -5.76 -11.63 7.49
C HIS A 166 -4.79 -12.55 6.76
N ILE A 167 -3.60 -12.05 6.47
CA ILE A 167 -2.53 -12.77 5.79
C ILE A 167 -1.51 -13.26 6.81
N ASP A 168 -1.38 -14.59 6.93
CA ASP A 168 -0.37 -15.22 7.77
C ASP A 168 1.04 -15.22 7.13
N LYS A 169 2.05 -15.70 7.87
CA LYS A 169 3.44 -15.74 7.37
C LYS A 169 3.63 -16.62 6.13
N GLY A 170 2.85 -17.69 5.98
CA GLY A 170 2.90 -18.57 4.81
C GLY A 170 2.29 -17.90 3.59
N GLN A 171 1.14 -17.24 3.77
CA GLN A 171 0.47 -16.44 2.77
C GLN A 171 1.31 -15.21 2.35
N GLN A 172 2.01 -14.55 3.27
CA GLN A 172 2.97 -13.48 2.94
C GLN A 172 4.10 -13.97 2.03
N LYS A 173 4.61 -15.20 2.25
CA LYS A 173 5.61 -15.79 1.36
C LYS A 173 5.04 -16.08 -0.02
N LYS A 174 3.82 -16.62 -0.09
CA LYS A 174 3.10 -16.86 -1.36
C LYS A 174 2.91 -15.54 -2.12
N LEU A 175 2.43 -14.51 -1.43
CA LEU A 175 2.25 -13.17 -1.98
C LEU A 175 3.56 -12.59 -2.54
N LYS A 176 4.67 -12.69 -1.79
CA LYS A 176 5.97 -12.23 -2.28
C LYS A 176 6.42 -12.98 -3.55
N ALA A 177 6.20 -14.30 -3.60
CA ALA A 177 6.55 -15.09 -4.78
C ALA A 177 5.72 -14.69 -6.01
N ILE A 178 4.42 -14.46 -5.81
CA ILE A 178 3.49 -13.96 -6.83
C ILE A 178 3.95 -12.59 -7.32
N ARG A 179 4.12 -11.61 -6.43
CA ARG A 179 4.62 -10.26 -6.76
C ARG A 179 5.87 -10.30 -7.63
N ASN A 180 6.85 -11.11 -7.25
CA ASN A 180 8.10 -11.24 -8.02
C ASN A 180 7.86 -11.82 -9.42
N LYS A 181 7.03 -12.87 -9.54
CA LYS A 181 6.69 -13.47 -10.83
C LYS A 181 6.03 -12.45 -11.77
N TYR A 182 5.04 -11.71 -11.28
CA TYR A 182 4.28 -10.76 -12.10
C TYR A 182 5.05 -9.48 -12.37
N LYS A 183 5.93 -9.05 -11.45
CA LYS A 183 6.85 -7.94 -11.70
C LYS A 183 7.72 -8.22 -12.94
N MET A 184 8.33 -9.40 -13.02
CA MET A 184 9.13 -9.79 -14.19
C MET A 184 8.28 -9.85 -15.47
N LEU A 185 7.03 -10.34 -15.37
CA LEU A 185 6.12 -10.39 -16.52
C LEU A 185 5.80 -9.00 -17.06
N VAL A 186 5.52 -8.04 -16.17
CA VAL A 186 5.24 -6.64 -16.55
C VAL A 186 6.51 -5.97 -17.09
N GLU A 187 7.67 -6.20 -16.47
CA GLU A 187 8.94 -5.64 -16.95
C GLU A 187 9.25 -6.13 -18.38
N ASN A 188 9.14 -7.44 -18.64
CA ASN A 188 9.32 -7.99 -19.98
C ASN A 188 8.31 -7.41 -20.98
N PHE A 189 7.04 -7.26 -20.58
CA PHE A 189 6.02 -6.67 -21.43
C PHE A 189 6.34 -5.20 -21.77
N VAL A 190 6.82 -4.42 -20.79
CA VAL A 190 7.27 -3.04 -21.03
C VAL A 190 8.43 -3.04 -22.02
N ASP A 191 9.43 -3.89 -21.84
CA ASP A 191 10.60 -3.95 -22.73
C ASP A 191 10.20 -4.31 -24.16
N GLU A 192 9.33 -5.30 -24.34
CA GLU A 192 8.78 -5.68 -25.64
C GLU A 192 7.94 -4.54 -26.24
N ALA A 193 7.10 -3.88 -25.45
CA ALA A 193 6.31 -2.74 -25.91
C ALA A 193 7.18 -1.53 -26.31
N MET A 194 8.24 -1.24 -25.56
CA MET A 194 9.20 -0.18 -25.90
C MET A 194 9.89 -0.46 -27.22
N ASN A 195 10.28 -1.72 -27.47
CA ASN A 195 10.93 -2.12 -28.71
C ASN A 195 9.96 -2.11 -29.91
N GLU A 196 8.83 -2.80 -29.80
CA GLU A 196 7.92 -3.07 -30.93
C GLU A 196 7.01 -1.89 -31.27
N VAL A 197 6.63 -1.06 -30.29
CA VAL A 197 5.66 0.04 -30.49
C VAL A 197 6.33 1.41 -30.50
N PHE A 198 7.33 1.61 -29.63
CA PHE A 198 8.05 2.88 -29.55
C PHE A 198 9.36 2.88 -30.32
N GLU A 199 9.76 1.74 -30.91
CA GLU A 199 11.04 1.57 -31.62
C GLU A 199 12.24 2.01 -30.77
N ALA A 200 12.10 1.90 -29.45
CA ALA A 200 13.06 2.37 -28.47
C ALA A 200 13.87 1.21 -27.90
N ARG A 201 15.19 1.39 -27.86
CA ARG A 201 16.12 0.45 -27.23
C ARG A 201 16.30 0.78 -25.76
N ASP A 202 16.65 -0.23 -24.97
CA ASP A 202 17.03 -0.02 -23.58
C ASP A 202 18.21 0.94 -23.54
N GLY A 203 18.08 2.07 -22.84
CA GLY A 203 19.12 3.08 -22.69
C GLY A 203 20.06 2.80 -21.52
N LEU A 204 19.94 1.70 -20.78
CA LEU A 204 20.84 1.43 -19.66
C LEU A 204 22.31 1.22 -20.09
N PHE A 205 22.55 0.68 -21.30
CA PHE A 205 23.92 0.53 -21.84
C PHE A 205 24.67 1.86 -21.93
N LEU A 206 23.95 2.97 -22.05
CA LEU A 206 24.50 4.32 -22.10
C LEU A 206 25.33 4.67 -20.86
N PHE A 207 25.02 4.08 -19.70
CA PHE A 207 25.76 4.28 -18.46
C PHE A 207 26.90 3.28 -18.29
N GLU A 208 26.77 2.08 -18.87
CA GLU A 208 27.75 0.99 -18.74
C GLU A 208 29.00 1.20 -19.63
N GLU A 209 28.84 1.89 -20.75
CA GLU A 209 29.91 2.15 -21.73
C GLU A 209 30.80 3.37 -21.37
N VAL A 210 30.44 4.14 -20.34
CA VAL A 210 31.18 5.34 -19.93
C VAL A 210 32.07 4.99 -18.74
N ASN A 211 33.38 5.16 -18.89
CA ASN A 211 34.30 5.05 -17.76
C ASN A 211 34.38 6.36 -16.96
N GLU A 212 34.89 6.27 -15.74
CA GLU A 212 35.11 7.43 -14.88
C GLU A 212 35.99 8.49 -15.55
N GLU A 213 35.57 9.75 -15.48
CA GLU A 213 36.19 10.92 -16.14
C GLU A 213 36.20 10.89 -17.69
N GLU A 214 35.46 9.97 -18.31
CA GLU A 214 35.32 9.90 -19.76
C GLU A 214 33.95 10.40 -20.24
N CYS A 215 33.92 10.78 -21.52
CA CYS A 215 32.67 11.07 -22.22
C CYS A 215 32.53 10.09 -23.39
N TYR A 216 31.33 9.52 -23.52
CA TYR A 216 30.90 8.74 -24.67
C TYR A 216 29.97 9.60 -25.52
N GLN A 217 30.28 9.69 -26.81
CA GLN A 217 29.53 10.51 -27.76
C GLN A 217 28.81 9.61 -28.76
N LEU A 218 27.49 9.78 -28.83
CA LEU A 218 26.60 9.24 -29.84
C LEU A 218 26.17 10.37 -30.78
N ASP A 219 25.55 10.01 -31.90
CA ASP A 219 25.07 10.98 -32.89
C ASP A 219 23.97 11.91 -32.31
N ASP A 220 23.19 11.39 -31.35
CA ASP A 220 22.04 12.08 -30.74
C ASP A 220 22.34 12.70 -29.35
N LEU A 221 23.38 12.23 -28.66
CA LEU A 221 23.65 12.65 -27.28
C LEU A 221 25.10 12.41 -26.86
N THR A 222 25.55 13.16 -25.86
CA THR A 222 26.84 12.95 -25.19
C THR A 222 26.63 12.65 -23.72
N ILE A 223 27.33 11.63 -23.21
CA ILE A 223 27.26 11.21 -21.81
C ILE A 223 28.64 11.30 -21.22
N CYS A 224 28.78 12.05 -20.14
CA CYS A 224 30.02 12.18 -19.41
C CYS A 224 29.83 11.65 -17.99
N GLN A 225 30.77 10.83 -17.52
CA GLN A 225 30.84 10.44 -16.13
C GLN A 225 31.86 11.33 -15.42
N THR A 226 31.44 11.93 -14.31
CA THR A 226 32.33 12.57 -13.34
C THR A 226 32.44 11.68 -12.10
N GLU A 227 33.38 11.95 -11.19
CA GLU A 227 33.54 11.17 -9.93
C GLU A 227 32.21 11.00 -9.16
N GLU A 228 31.26 11.93 -9.29
CA GLU A 228 30.05 11.96 -8.47
C GLU A 228 28.74 11.74 -9.24
N ARG A 229 28.72 11.84 -10.58
CA ARG A 229 27.48 11.80 -11.37
C ARG A 229 27.70 11.57 -12.86
N TYR A 230 26.64 11.14 -13.53
CA TYR A 230 26.52 11.20 -14.99
C TYR A 230 25.88 12.50 -15.47
N GLN A 231 26.39 13.06 -16.57
CA GLN A 231 25.83 14.21 -17.25
C GLN A 231 25.52 13.83 -18.70
N ILE A 232 24.24 13.87 -19.06
CA ILE A 232 23.75 13.60 -20.41
C ILE A 232 23.37 14.93 -21.03
N ASN A 233 24.03 15.27 -22.14
CA ASN A 233 23.72 16.46 -22.94
C ASN A 233 23.08 16.00 -24.25
N LEU A 234 21.89 16.50 -24.52
CA LEU A 234 21.14 16.21 -25.74
C LEU A 234 21.57 17.15 -26.85
N GLU A 235 21.65 16.64 -28.09
CA GLU A 235 21.83 17.48 -29.28
C GLU A 235 20.57 18.32 -29.56
N GLU A 236 20.67 19.37 -30.40
CA GLU A 236 19.62 20.39 -30.57
C GLU A 236 18.26 19.83 -31.01
N GLU A 237 18.22 18.73 -31.77
CA GLU A 237 17.00 18.11 -32.28
C GLU A 237 16.47 16.97 -31.41
N VAL A 238 17.22 16.58 -30.38
CA VAL A 238 16.89 15.47 -29.49
C VAL A 238 16.05 15.96 -28.33
N ASN A 239 15.00 15.20 -28.01
CA ASN A 239 14.10 15.54 -26.92
C ASN A 239 14.03 14.42 -25.89
N VAL A 240 13.76 14.77 -24.64
CA VAL A 240 13.24 13.82 -23.66
C VAL A 240 11.73 14.01 -23.56
N SER A 241 11.00 12.91 -23.73
CA SER A 241 9.56 12.87 -23.64
C SER A 241 9.13 11.86 -22.59
N ARG A 242 8.38 12.34 -21.60
CA ARG A 242 7.68 11.48 -20.64
C ARG A 242 6.25 11.21 -21.08
N MET A 243 5.60 12.17 -21.75
CA MET A 243 4.16 12.12 -22.02
C MET A 243 3.73 11.16 -23.14
N GLY A 244 4.62 10.85 -24.09
CA GLY A 244 4.31 9.87 -25.16
C GLY A 244 3.97 8.47 -24.63
N ILE A 245 4.57 8.12 -23.49
CA ILE A 245 4.43 6.83 -22.81
C ILE A 245 3.63 6.93 -21.50
N SER A 246 3.75 8.01 -20.72
CA SER A 246 3.11 8.14 -19.40
C SER A 246 1.59 8.37 -19.44
N ARG A 247 0.95 8.29 -20.60
CA ARG A 247 -0.52 8.19 -20.71
C ARG A 247 -1.06 6.90 -20.08
N TYR A 248 -0.18 5.92 -19.89
CA TYR A 248 -0.44 4.62 -19.29
C TYR A 248 0.41 4.46 -18.03
N SER A 249 -0.23 4.13 -16.91
CA SER A 249 0.47 4.01 -15.61
C SER A 249 1.57 2.95 -15.61
N LEU A 250 1.45 1.95 -16.50
CA LEU A 250 2.48 0.98 -16.87
C LEU A 250 3.85 1.62 -17.17
N PHE A 251 3.87 2.80 -17.79
CA PHE A 251 5.10 3.48 -18.23
C PHE A 251 5.49 4.68 -17.34
N ASP A 252 4.81 4.91 -16.21
CA ASP A 252 5.04 6.09 -15.36
C ASP A 252 6.48 6.19 -14.82
N SER A 253 7.15 5.04 -14.71
CA SER A 253 8.53 4.89 -14.27
C SER A 253 9.54 4.93 -15.41
N TYR A 254 9.16 5.37 -16.61
CA TYR A 254 10.04 5.41 -17.78
C TYR A 254 9.98 6.78 -18.46
N TYR A 255 11.04 7.14 -19.17
CA TYR A 255 11.06 8.25 -20.11
C TYR A 255 11.73 7.80 -21.41
N LEU A 256 11.38 8.47 -22.51
CA LEU A 256 12.01 8.28 -23.81
C LEU A 256 12.99 9.41 -24.10
N ILE A 257 14.14 9.08 -24.65
CA ILE A 257 15.02 9.98 -25.38
C ILE A 257 14.73 9.75 -26.87
N GLN A 258 14.18 10.76 -27.54
CA GLN A 258 13.83 10.71 -28.95
C GLN A 258 14.91 11.40 -29.76
N GLY A 259 15.82 10.61 -30.33
CA GLY A 259 16.85 11.05 -31.27
C GLY A 259 16.32 11.14 -32.71
N VAL A 260 17.19 11.56 -33.62
CA VAL A 260 16.91 11.61 -35.06
C VAL A 260 17.00 10.21 -35.65
N ASP A 261 18.01 9.44 -35.23
CA ASP A 261 18.31 8.10 -35.77
C ASP A 261 17.89 6.99 -34.82
N GLU A 262 18.02 7.18 -33.50
CA GLU A 262 17.66 6.17 -32.50
C GLU A 262 16.78 6.72 -31.38
N GLN A 263 15.95 5.84 -30.81
CA GLN A 263 15.16 6.12 -29.61
C GLN A 263 15.65 5.24 -28.47
N TYR A 264 15.72 5.82 -27.27
CA TYR A 264 16.12 5.10 -26.07
C TYR A 264 15.06 5.25 -24.99
N TYR A 265 14.77 4.17 -24.25
CA TYR A 265 13.95 4.25 -23.05
C TYR A 265 14.83 4.01 -21.82
N ILE A 266 14.59 4.79 -20.76
CA ILE A 266 15.31 4.63 -19.50
C ILE A 266 14.31 4.60 -18.36
N LYS A 267 14.51 3.66 -17.43
CA LYS A 267 13.75 3.59 -16.19
C LYS A 267 14.19 4.67 -15.22
N LEU A 268 13.24 5.41 -14.68
CA LEU A 268 13.45 6.37 -13.61
C LEU A 268 13.85 5.63 -12.32
N GLY A 269 14.83 6.19 -11.61
CA GLY A 269 15.19 5.76 -10.28
C GLY A 269 14.12 6.06 -9.23
N ASN A 270 14.41 5.74 -7.98
CA ASN A 270 13.47 5.96 -6.87
C ASN A 270 13.22 7.45 -6.58
N SER A 271 14.18 8.30 -6.96
CA SER A 271 14.03 9.75 -6.90
C SER A 271 14.26 10.36 -8.26
N TYR A 272 13.37 11.27 -8.65
CA TYR A 272 13.58 12.05 -9.85
C TYR A 272 13.01 13.46 -9.68
N THR A 273 13.69 14.42 -10.31
CA THR A 273 13.23 15.80 -10.44
C THR A 273 13.16 16.13 -11.92
N PHE A 274 11.99 16.58 -12.38
CA PHE A 274 11.74 16.90 -13.78
C PHE A 274 11.42 18.40 -13.88
N GLN A 275 12.22 19.15 -14.62
CA GLN A 275 12.11 20.59 -14.87
C GLN A 275 12.11 20.84 -16.38
N GLU A 276 11.71 22.03 -16.81
CA GLU A 276 11.53 22.40 -18.23
C GLU A 276 12.77 22.15 -19.10
N ASN A 277 13.98 22.23 -18.54
CA ASN A 277 15.24 22.00 -19.26
C ASN A 277 16.16 20.99 -18.57
N GLN A 278 15.67 20.30 -17.53
CA GLN A 278 16.51 19.40 -16.74
C GLN A 278 15.73 18.21 -16.18
N LEU A 279 16.26 17.00 -16.37
CA LEU A 279 15.82 15.79 -15.69
C LEU A 279 16.95 15.31 -14.79
N GLN A 280 16.65 15.03 -13.54
CA GLN A 280 17.58 14.43 -12.58
C GLN A 280 16.99 13.14 -12.06
N SER A 281 17.78 12.06 -12.01
CA SER A 281 17.40 10.81 -11.36
C SER A 281 18.65 10.03 -10.92
N ASP A 282 18.50 8.74 -10.61
CA ASP A 282 19.54 7.87 -10.10
C ASP A 282 19.66 6.58 -10.94
N TYR A 283 20.91 6.15 -11.18
CA TYR A 283 21.28 4.88 -11.79
C TYR A 283 22.27 4.14 -10.88
N ASP A 284 21.88 2.98 -10.36
CA ASP A 284 22.64 2.18 -9.37
C ASP A 284 23.23 3.00 -8.20
N GLY A 285 22.46 3.98 -7.73
CA GLY A 285 22.87 4.88 -6.64
C GLY A 285 23.75 6.06 -7.07
N THR A 286 24.19 6.11 -8.32
CA THR A 286 24.90 7.26 -8.90
C THR A 286 23.89 8.23 -9.52
N PRO A 287 23.87 9.51 -9.12
CA PRO A 287 22.95 10.48 -9.70
C PRO A 287 23.30 10.76 -11.16
N TYR A 288 22.29 11.02 -11.98
CA TYR A 288 22.47 11.52 -13.34
C TYR A 288 21.60 12.74 -13.63
N THR A 289 22.07 13.57 -14.54
CA THR A 289 21.37 14.77 -15.00
C THR A 289 21.31 14.78 -16.52
N ILE A 290 20.12 14.93 -17.08
CA ILE A 290 19.91 15.23 -18.49
C ILE A 290 19.62 16.73 -18.63
N SER A 291 20.39 17.39 -19.48
CA SER A 291 20.20 18.80 -19.84
C SER A 291 19.85 18.88 -21.33
N GLY A 292 18.79 19.61 -21.69
CA GLY A 292 18.38 19.77 -23.08
C GLY A 292 16.90 20.11 -23.24
N ARG A 293 16.33 19.78 -24.40
CA ARG A 293 14.89 19.96 -24.67
C ARG A 293 14.11 18.88 -23.94
N ILE A 294 13.44 19.28 -22.85
CA ILE A 294 12.68 18.38 -22.01
C ILE A 294 11.21 18.76 -22.11
N SER A 295 10.43 17.88 -22.74
CA SER A 295 9.02 18.16 -23.02
C SER A 295 8.11 17.46 -22.03
N TRP A 296 7.23 18.25 -21.41
CA TRP A 296 6.11 17.74 -20.63
C TRP A 296 4.91 17.36 -21.49
N TYR A 297 4.80 17.89 -22.72
CA TYR A 297 3.63 17.76 -23.60
C TYR A 297 4.06 17.62 -25.07
N LEU A 298 3.38 16.76 -25.83
CA LEU A 298 3.45 16.76 -27.29
C LEU A 298 2.79 18.04 -27.83
N TYR A 299 3.50 18.78 -28.69
CA TYR A 299 2.89 19.61 -29.73
C TYR A 299 3.25 19.05 -31.08
#